data_AF-A0A3P4ARB8-F1
#
_entry.id   AF-A0A3P4ARB8-F1
#
_cell.length_a   1.000
_cell.length_b   1.000
_cell.length_c   1.000
_cell.angle_alpha   90.00
_cell.angle_beta   90.00
_cell.angle_gamma   90.00
#
_symmetry.space_group_name_H-M   'P 1'
#
loop_
_entity.id
_entity.type
_entity.pdbx_description
1 polymer ?
#
loop_
_entity_poly.entity_id
_entity_poly.type
_entity_poly.pdbx_seq_one_letter_code
_entity_poly.pdbx_strand_id
1 'polypeptide(L)' 'MPTRKRMLGDLEGATRLVWKALKRAAQLLDDRDPQVALKAAHAVFQGATAYAKLHEVQELRGRVEELEAMVIELRRAV' A
#
# COMPACT_ATOMS: atom_id res chain seq x y z
N MET A 1 -15.72 -19.80 -1.74
CA MET A 1 -14.38 -19.19 -1.84
C MET A 1 -14.27 -18.04 -0.85
N PRO A 2 -13.20 -17.91 -0.06
CA PRO A 2 -13.02 -16.73 0.78
C PRO A 2 -12.96 -15.48 -0.13
N THR A 3 -13.66 -14.42 0.25
CA THR A 3 -13.64 -13.14 -0.50
C THR A 3 -12.20 -12.63 -0.59
N ARG A 4 -11.82 -11.98 -1.69
CA ARG A 4 -10.48 -11.36 -1.87
C ARG A 4 -10.04 -10.53 -0.66
N LYS A 5 -11.02 -9.90 0.02
CA LYS A 5 -10.86 -9.14 1.28
C LYS A 5 -10.25 -9.97 2.42
N ARG A 6 -10.55 -11.26 2.51
CA ARG A 6 -10.04 -12.18 3.53
C ARG A 6 -8.61 -12.64 3.25
N MET A 7 -8.14 -12.50 2.01
CA MET A 7 -6.85 -13.03 1.54
C MET A 7 -5.71 -12.00 1.60
N LEU A 8 -6.02 -10.70 1.61
CA LEU A 8 -5.05 -9.60 1.63
C LEU A 8 -4.81 -8.98 3.02
N GLY A 9 -5.60 -9.35 4.03
CA GLY A 9 -5.56 -8.71 5.35
C GLY A 9 -6.20 -7.31 5.35
N ASP A 10 -5.88 -6.50 6.37
CA ASP A 10 -6.22 -5.08 6.43
C ASP A 10 -5.30 -4.23 5.53
N LEU A 11 -5.62 -2.94 5.40
CA LEU A 11 -4.87 -2.00 4.55
C LEU A 11 -3.39 -1.92 4.98
N GLU A 12 -3.13 -2.00 6.28
CA GLU A 12 -1.79 -1.97 6.85
C GLU A 12 -1.01 -3.25 6.48
N GLY A 13 -1.65 -4.41 6.57
CA GLY A 13 -1.11 -5.70 6.15
C GLY A 13 -0.77 -5.72 4.66
N ALA A 14 -1.67 -5.22 3.81
CA ALA A 14 -1.41 -5.08 2.38
C ALA A 14 -0.19 -4.17 2.12
N THR A 15 -0.08 -3.07 2.86
CA THR A 15 1.05 -2.13 2.75
C THR A 15 2.37 -2.77 3.16
N ARG A 16 2.40 -3.50 4.28
CA ARG A 16 3.58 -4.27 4.72
C ARG A 16 3.99 -5.33 3.70
N LEU A 17 3.04 -6.02 3.08
CA LEU A 17 3.30 -7.03 2.05
C LEU A 17 3.92 -6.41 0.79
N VAL A 18 3.33 -5.32 0.27
CA VAL A 18 3.88 -4.61 -0.90
C VAL A 18 5.28 -4.08 -0.60
N TRP A 19 5.49 -3.49 0.58
CA TRP A 19 6.81 -2.99 0.98
C TRP A 19 7.86 -4.11 1.07
N LYS A 20 7.48 -5.27 1.63
CA LYS A 20 8.35 -6.45 1.68
C LYS A 20 8.74 -6.93 0.28
N ALA A 21 7.78 -7.00 -0.65
CA ALA A 21 8.02 -7.38 -2.04
C ALA A 21 8.95 -6.39 -2.75
N LEU A 22 8.73 -5.09 -2.54
CA LEU A 22 9.55 -4.02 -3.12
C LEU A 22 11.00 -4.11 -2.64
N LYS A 23 11.23 -4.26 -1.33
CA LYS A 23 12.59 -4.46 -0.78
C LYS A 23 13.27 -5.69 -1.38
N ARG A 24 12.52 -6.78 -1.58
CA ARG A 24 13.08 -8.00 -2.16
C ARG A 24 13.44 -7.81 -3.64
N ALA A 25 12.60 -7.11 -4.41
CA ALA A 25 12.89 -6.78 -5.80
C ALA A 25 14.11 -5.83 -5.92
N ALA A 26 14.21 -4.83 -5.03
CA ALA A 26 15.33 -3.88 -5.03
C ALA A 26 16.70 -4.57 -4.84
N GLN A 27 16.76 -5.64 -4.03
CA GLN A 27 17.98 -6.44 -3.86
C GLN A 27 18.47 -7.15 -5.12
N LEU A 28 17.62 -7.26 -6.15
CA LEU A 28 17.89 -7.99 -7.39
C LEU A 28 18.15 -7.06 -8.59
N LEU A 29 18.21 -5.73 -8.38
CA LEU A 29 18.41 -4.76 -9.46
C LEU A 29 19.77 -4.91 -10.14
N ASP A 30 20.81 -5.24 -9.37
CA ASP A 30 22.19 -5.40 -9.85
C ASP A 30 22.56 -6.88 -10.05
N ASP A 31 21.57 -7.75 -10.26
CA ASP A 31 21.84 -9.16 -10.54
C ASP A 31 22.64 -9.32 -11.83
N ARG A 32 23.57 -10.29 -11.84
CA ARG A 32 24.43 -10.55 -12.99
C ARG A 32 23.66 -11.11 -14.19
N ASP A 33 22.54 -11.78 -13.93
CA ASP A 33 21.62 -12.17 -14.99
C ASP A 33 20.76 -10.96 -15.40
N PRO A 34 20.93 -10.43 -16.63
CA PRO A 34 20.17 -9.27 -17.09
C PRO A 34 18.65 -9.53 -17.14
N GLN A 35 18.20 -10.78 -17.26
CA GLN A 35 16.78 -11.10 -17.19
C GLN A 35 16.23 -10.97 -15.76
N VAL A 36 17.04 -11.30 -14.76
CA VAL A 36 16.68 -11.10 -13.35
C VAL A 36 16.66 -9.61 -13.03
N ALA A 37 17.68 -8.86 -13.42
CA ALA A 37 17.76 -7.41 -13.23
C ALA A 37 16.56 -6.68 -13.88
N LEU A 38 16.18 -7.05 -15.11
CA LEU A 38 15.02 -6.45 -15.79
C LEU A 38 13.69 -6.74 -15.07
N LYS A 39 13.49 -7.99 -14.62
CA LYS A 39 12.30 -8.37 -13.83
C LYS A 39 12.26 -7.65 -12.50
N ALA A 40 13.42 -7.48 -11.85
CA ALA A 40 13.55 -6.72 -10.62
C ALA A 40 13.16 -5.26 -10.82
N ALA A 41 13.68 -4.60 -11.86
CA ALA A 41 13.33 -3.23 -12.20
C ALA A 41 11.82 -3.07 -12.43
N HIS A 42 11.22 -3.98 -13.21
CA HIS A 42 9.78 -3.99 -13.45
C HIS A 42 8.97 -4.18 -12.15
N ALA A 43 9.37 -5.13 -11.30
CA ALA A 43 8.72 -5.38 -10.02
C ALA A 43 8.84 -4.18 -9.06
N VAL A 44 9.97 -3.47 -9.06
CA VAL A 44 10.16 -2.23 -8.29
C VAL A 44 9.21 -1.15 -8.80
N PHE A 45 9.11 -0.90 -10.11
CA PHE A 45 8.17 0.08 -10.66
C PHE A 45 6.71 -0.25 -10.33
N GLN A 46 6.31 -1.52 -10.50
CA GLN A 46 4.95 -1.96 -10.15
C GLN A 46 4.69 -1.82 -8.64
N GLY A 47 5.64 -2.27 -7.81
CA GLY A 47 5.54 -2.20 -6.35
C GLY A 47 5.46 -0.77 -5.85
N ALA A 48 6.26 0.14 -6.40
CA ALA A 48 6.25 1.56 -6.03
C ALA A 48 4.90 2.21 -6.37
N THR A 49 4.36 1.91 -7.54
CA THR A 49 3.03 2.38 -7.95
C THR A 49 1.92 1.85 -7.02
N ALA A 50 1.98 0.57 -6.65
CA ALA A 50 1.02 -0.02 -5.72
C ALA A 50 1.15 0.58 -4.31
N TYR A 51 2.37 0.80 -3.84
CA TYR A 51 2.65 1.39 -2.53
C TYR A 51 2.13 2.83 -2.45
N ALA A 52 2.39 3.66 -3.47
CA ALA A 52 1.90 5.04 -3.53
C ALA A 52 0.36 5.11 -3.42
N LYS A 53 -0.36 4.24 -4.14
CA LYS A 53 -1.82 4.15 -4.06
C LYS A 53 -2.32 3.72 -2.67
N LEU A 54 -1.65 2.77 -2.04
CA LEU A 54 -2.00 2.34 -0.68
C LEU A 54 -1.79 3.47 0.34
N HIS A 55 -0.69 4.22 0.19
CA HIS A 55 -0.40 5.39 1.02
C HIS A 55 -1.48 6.48 0.86
N GLU A 56 -1.82 6.83 -0.38
CA GLU A 56 -2.89 7.79 -0.68
C GLU A 56 -4.23 7.37 -0.04
N VAL A 57 -4.60 6.09 -0.13
CA VAL A 57 -5.81 5.57 0.52
C VAL A 57 -5.74 5.69 2.05
N GLN A 58 -4.58 5.48 2.67
CA GLN A 58 -4.41 5.66 4.11
C GLN A 58 -4.62 7.12 4.54
N GLU A 59 -4.00 8.06 3.82
CA GLU A 59 -4.18 9.50 4.10
C GLU A 59 -5.64 9.92 3.93
N LEU A 60 -6.30 9.46 2.87
CA LEU A 60 -7.71 9.74 2.64
C LEU A 60 -8.60 9.17 3.75
N ARG A 61 -8.31 7.96 4.25
CA ARG A 61 -9.03 7.39 5.40
C ARG A 61 -8.86 8.24 6.66
N GLY A 62 -7.63 8.65 6.97
CA GLY A 62 -7.37 9.53 8.13
C GLY A 62 -8.15 10.84 8.04
N ARG A 63 -8.14 11.48 6.86
CA ARG A 63 -8.90 12.72 6.62
C ARG A 63 -10.41 12.53 6.76
N VAL A 64 -10.94 11.39 6.30
CA VAL A 64 -12.38 11.08 6.46
C VAL A 64 -12.71 10.87 7.94
N GLU A 65 -11.90 10.13 8.67
CA GLU A 65 -12.10 9.87 10.10
C GLU A 65 -12.05 11.19 10.92
N GLU A 66 -11.14 12.10 10.58
CA GLU A 66 -11.09 13.45 11.17
C GLU A 66 -12.36 14.27 10.87
N LEU A 67 -12.81 14.28 9.61
CA LEU A 67 -14.03 14.99 9.21
C LEU A 67 -15.28 14.41 9.91
N GLU A 68 -15.38 13.08 10.00
CA GLU A 68 -16.45 12.40 10.72
C GLU A 68 -16.46 12.80 12.21
N ALA A 69 -15.29 12.85 12.85
CA ALA A 69 -15.16 13.31 14.23
C ALA A 69 -15.60 14.78 14.40
N MET A 70 -15.18 15.67 13.51
CA MET A 70 -15.58 17.08 13.53
C MET A 70 -17.09 17.26 13.38
N VAL A 71 -17.73 16.50 12.50
CA VAL A 71 -19.19 16.55 12.29
C VAL A 71 -19.93 16.06 13.54
N ILE A 72 -19.43 15.02 14.21
CA ILE A 72 -20.01 14.53 15.47
C ILE A 72 -19.92 15.61 16.56
N GLU A 73 -18.77 16.25 16.72
CA GLU A 73 -18.59 17.31 17.70
C GLU A 73 -19.47 18.53 17.41
N LEU A 74 -19.54 18.96 16.15
CA LEU A 74 -20.43 20.05 15.75
C LEU A 74 -21.89 19.74 16.06
N ARG A 75 -22.34 18.51 15.77
CA ARG A 75 -23.71 18.06 16.08
C ARG A 75 -24.01 18.04 17.57
N ARG A 76 -23.01 17.83 18.43
CA ARG A 76 -23.16 17.85 19.90
C ARG A 76 -23.23 19.28 20.48
N ALA A 77 -22.73 20.26 19.74
CA ALA A 77 -22.68 21.66 20.14
C ALA A 77 -23.94 22.47 19.77
N VAL A 78 -24.85 21.87 18.99
CA VAL A 78 -26.15 22.44 18.57
C VAL A 78 -27.28 21.72 19.29
#